data_AF-A0A6L2M5H3-F1
#
_entry.id   AF-A0A6L2M5H3-F1
#
_cell.length_a   1.000
_cell.length_b   1.000
_cell.length_c   1.000
_cell.angle_alpha   90.00
_cell.angle_beta   90.00
_cell.angle_gamma   90.00
#
_symmetry.space_group_name_H-M   'P 1'
#
loop_
_entity.id
_entity.type
_entity.pdbx_description
1 polymer ?
#
loop_
_entity_poly.entity_id
_entity_poly.type
_entity_poly.pdbx_seq_one_letter_code
_entity_poly.pdbx_strand_id
1 'polypeptide(L)'
;MVPKQITQAAIAKLVADEVAKALRNDRANRNAGGAWGQNQNNQNLDPPALELCRWFEKTECTFAISKCAERDKVIFATATLQGRALSWWNSQVATLDEEISRMEDELRNLEVKNHDIAAYTHRFNELSMICPEIVSTEKKKIKQYISGLPSSIKGETMSSKPANLNEAV
;
A
#
# COMPACT_ATOMS: atom_id res chain seq x y z
N MET A 1 66.72 -8.91 -9.63
CA MET A 1 65.75 -7.90 -9.15
C MET A 1 64.45 -8.62 -8.81
N VAL A 2 63.83 -8.35 -7.67
CA VAL A 2 62.52 -8.94 -7.31
C VAL A 2 61.40 -8.05 -7.88
N PRO A 3 60.34 -8.60 -8.51
CA PRO A 3 59.21 -7.79 -8.96
C PRO A 3 58.53 -7.09 -7.78
N LYS A 4 58.28 -5.77 -7.90
CA LYS A 4 57.38 -5.06 -6.98
C LYS A 4 55.95 -5.54 -7.24
N GLN A 5 55.49 -6.54 -6.47
CA GLN A 5 54.09 -6.94 -6.50
C GLN A 5 53.22 -5.78 -6.01
N ILE A 6 52.14 -5.52 -6.74
CA ILE A 6 51.17 -4.47 -6.40
C ILE A 6 50.45 -4.92 -5.14
N THR A 7 50.54 -4.13 -4.07
CA THR A 7 49.92 -4.47 -2.79
C THR A 7 48.40 -4.30 -2.86
N GLN A 8 47.66 -5.06 -2.04
CA GLN A 8 46.20 -4.97 -1.98
C GLN A 8 45.69 -3.54 -1.70
N ALA A 9 46.46 -2.74 -0.94
CA ALA A 9 46.17 -1.33 -0.70
C ALA A 9 46.25 -0.46 -1.96
N ALA A 10 47.17 -0.76 -2.89
CA ALA A 10 47.26 -0.05 -4.17
C ALA A 10 46.09 -0.41 -5.11
N ILE A 11 45.65 -1.68 -5.10
CA ILE A 11 44.45 -2.12 -5.85
C ILE A 11 43.20 -1.43 -5.27
N ALA A 12 43.02 -1.48 -3.94
CA ALA A 12 41.90 -0.84 -3.27
C ALA A 12 41.85 0.67 -3.51
N LYS A 13 43.00 1.35 -3.54
CA LYS A 13 43.08 2.77 -3.89
C LYS A 13 42.65 3.04 -5.34
N LEU A 14 43.14 2.26 -6.32
CA LEU A 14 42.75 2.43 -7.72
C LEU A 14 41.24 2.24 -7.94
N VAL A 15 40.63 1.27 -7.25
CA VAL A 15 39.17 1.08 -7.27
C VAL A 15 38.44 2.28 -6.66
N ALA A 16 38.91 2.80 -5.51
CA ALA A 16 38.31 3.96 -4.87
C ALA A 16 38.43 5.25 -5.73
N ASP A 17 39.59 5.48 -6.34
CA ASP A 17 39.85 6.64 -7.20
C ASP A 17 38.96 6.60 -8.47
N GLU A 18 38.81 5.43 -9.12
CA GLU A 18 37.99 5.29 -10.33
C GLU A 18 36.47 5.32 -10.02
N VAL A 19 36.02 4.76 -8.88
CA VAL A 19 34.63 4.92 -8.40
C VAL A 19 34.33 6.39 -8.07
N ALA A 20 35.25 7.09 -7.40
CA ALA A 20 35.09 8.53 -7.13
C ALA A 20 35.04 9.37 -8.41
N LYS A 21 35.78 8.97 -9.46
CA LYS A 21 35.75 9.58 -10.80
C LYS A 21 34.43 9.30 -11.53
N ALA A 22 33.92 8.07 -11.50
CA ALA A 22 32.61 7.71 -12.05
C ALA A 22 31.47 8.53 -11.40
N LEU A 23 31.47 8.64 -10.06
CA LEU A 23 30.48 9.43 -9.31
C LEU A 23 30.56 10.94 -9.59
N ARG A 24 31.76 11.48 -9.85
CA ARG A 24 31.91 12.88 -10.31
C ARG A 24 31.34 13.07 -11.72
N ASN A 25 31.58 12.12 -12.62
CA ASN A 25 31.08 12.19 -14.00
C ASN A 25 29.55 12.07 -14.06
N ASP A 26 28.95 11.16 -13.28
CA ASP A 26 27.49 11.05 -13.14
C ASP A 26 26.87 12.35 -12.59
N ARG A 27 27.43 12.91 -11.51
CA ARG A 27 26.98 14.20 -10.96
C ARG A 27 27.16 15.36 -11.94
N ALA A 28 28.26 15.38 -12.70
CA ALA A 28 28.50 16.38 -13.73
C ALA A 28 27.46 16.25 -14.87
N ASN A 29 27.15 15.03 -15.31
CA ASN A 29 26.15 14.77 -16.35
C ASN A 29 24.73 15.21 -15.91
N ARG A 30 24.34 14.92 -14.65
CA ARG A 30 23.06 15.38 -14.08
C ARG A 30 23.00 16.91 -13.97
N ASN A 31 24.09 17.55 -13.56
CA ASN A 31 24.16 19.01 -13.45
C ASN A 31 24.32 19.72 -14.82
N ALA A 32 24.78 19.02 -15.85
CA ALA A 32 24.82 19.50 -17.24
C ALA A 32 23.45 19.46 -17.94
N GLY A 33 22.43 18.88 -17.30
CA GLY A 33 21.02 18.87 -17.74
C GLY A 33 20.31 20.24 -17.68
N GLY A 34 21.01 21.31 -18.07
CA GLY A 34 20.42 22.62 -18.31
C GLY A 34 19.60 22.60 -19.60
N ALA A 35 18.29 22.77 -19.48
CA ALA A 35 17.27 22.50 -20.50
C ALA A 35 17.04 21.01 -20.81
N TRP A 36 15.77 20.69 -21.13
CA TRP A 36 15.24 19.33 -21.16
C TRP A 36 15.74 18.51 -22.36
N GLY A 37 16.86 17.81 -22.19
CA GLY A 37 17.35 16.83 -23.15
C GLY A 37 16.49 15.56 -23.17
N GLN A 38 15.88 15.24 -24.33
CA GLN A 38 15.15 13.99 -24.53
C GLN A 38 16.11 12.79 -24.50
N ASN A 39 15.90 11.86 -23.58
CA ASN A 39 16.67 10.62 -23.52
C ASN A 39 16.25 9.67 -24.67
N GLN A 40 17.10 9.52 -25.68
CA GLN A 40 16.81 8.69 -26.86
C GLN A 40 16.89 7.17 -26.61
N ASN A 41 17.23 6.71 -25.40
CA ASN A 41 17.33 5.29 -25.08
C ASN A 41 15.96 4.56 -25.00
N ASN A 42 14.84 5.26 -25.23
CA ASN A 42 13.49 4.70 -25.16
C ASN A 42 12.97 4.15 -26.51
N GLN A 43 13.84 3.96 -27.51
CA GLN A 43 13.48 3.49 -28.86
C GLN A 43 13.21 1.97 -28.95
N ASN A 44 13.47 1.20 -27.89
CA ASN A 44 13.32 -0.27 -27.84
C ASN A 44 12.22 -0.75 -26.87
N LEU A 45 11.36 0.14 -26.35
CA LEU A 45 10.16 -0.26 -25.61
C LEU A 45 8.97 -0.33 -26.57
N ASP A 46 8.10 -1.34 -26.39
CA ASP A 46 6.84 -1.42 -27.13
C ASP A 46 6.03 -0.13 -26.92
N PRO A 47 5.37 0.43 -27.96
CA PRO A 47 4.67 1.71 -27.84
C PRO A 47 3.68 1.80 -26.65
N PRO A 48 2.88 0.76 -26.31
CA PRO A 48 2.02 0.80 -25.12
C PRO A 48 2.79 0.86 -23.79
N ALA A 49 3.96 0.23 -23.71
CA ALA A 49 4.82 0.29 -22.53
C ALA A 49 5.48 1.67 -22.38
N LEU A 50 5.95 2.24 -23.49
CA LEU A 50 6.46 3.61 -23.56
C LEU A 50 5.41 4.63 -23.08
N GLU A 51 4.15 4.50 -23.52
CA GLU A 51 3.08 5.40 -23.09
C GLU A 51 2.75 5.27 -21.60
N LEU A 52 2.79 4.04 -21.06
CA LEU A 52 2.59 3.77 -19.64
C LEU A 52 3.71 4.34 -18.77
N CYS A 53 4.98 4.14 -19.14
CA CYS A 53 6.13 4.73 -18.44
C CYS A 53 6.04 6.26 -18.42
N ARG A 54 5.74 6.89 -19.57
CA ARG A 54 5.54 8.35 -19.67
C ARG A 54 4.38 8.86 -18.81
N TRP A 55 3.33 8.05 -18.60
CA TRP A 55 2.23 8.38 -17.68
C TRP A 55 2.68 8.32 -16.21
N PHE A 56 3.46 7.30 -15.80
CA PHE A 56 4.04 7.22 -14.47
C PHE A 56 4.94 8.43 -14.17
N GLU A 57 5.94 8.70 -15.03
CA GLU A 57 6.87 9.84 -14.90
C GLU A 57 6.12 11.17 -14.73
N LYS A 58 5.11 11.43 -15.58
CA LYS A 58 4.28 12.64 -15.50
C LYS A 58 3.50 12.71 -14.18
N THR A 59 2.99 11.58 -13.69
CA THR A 59 2.17 11.51 -12.47
C THR A 59 3.03 11.72 -11.22
N GLU A 60 4.22 11.13 -11.17
CA GLU A 60 5.20 11.36 -10.10
C GLU A 60 5.68 12.82 -10.05
N CYS A 61 6.01 13.41 -11.20
CA CYS A 61 6.30 14.85 -11.30
C CYS A 61 5.13 15.71 -10.79
N THR A 62 3.88 15.32 -11.10
CA THR A 62 2.68 16.01 -10.62
C THR A 62 2.56 15.94 -9.10
N PHE A 63 2.82 14.78 -8.48
CA PHE A 63 2.84 14.64 -7.02
C PHE A 63 3.95 15.47 -6.36
N ALA A 64 5.16 15.47 -6.93
CA ALA A 64 6.29 16.22 -6.41
C ALA A 64 6.04 17.74 -6.42
N ILE A 65 5.50 18.27 -7.52
CA ILE A 65 5.18 19.71 -7.67
C ILE A 65 4.04 20.12 -6.73
N SER A 66 2.98 19.32 -6.65
CA SER A 66 1.81 19.60 -5.79
C SER A 66 2.03 19.33 -4.30
N LYS A 67 3.10 18.62 -3.94
CA LYS A 67 3.33 18.06 -2.58
C LYS A 67 2.18 17.15 -2.13
N CYS A 68 1.65 16.35 -3.05
CA CYS A 68 0.53 15.44 -2.81
C CYS A 68 0.85 14.43 -1.69
N ALA A 69 0.02 14.38 -0.65
CA ALA A 69 0.17 13.45 0.46
C ALA A 69 -0.13 12.01 0.03
N GLU A 70 0.56 11.02 0.61
CA GLU A 70 0.49 9.61 0.20
C GLU A 70 -0.95 9.07 0.08
N ARG A 71 -1.82 9.40 1.05
CA ARG A 71 -3.24 9.00 1.08
C ARG A 71 -4.04 9.50 -0.13
N ASP A 72 -3.67 10.65 -0.69
CA ASP A 72 -4.42 11.36 -1.74
C ASP A 72 -3.89 10.98 -3.15
N LYS A 73 -2.65 10.45 -3.25
CA LYS A 73 -2.01 10.09 -4.52
C LYS A 73 -2.83 9.12 -5.38
N VAL A 74 -3.45 8.10 -4.77
CA VAL A 74 -4.25 7.10 -5.52
C VAL A 74 -5.46 7.75 -6.18
N ILE A 75 -6.13 8.68 -5.49
CA ILE A 75 -7.28 9.42 -6.00
C ILE A 75 -6.82 10.34 -7.16
N PHE A 76 -5.70 11.04 -7.01
CA PHE A 76 -5.16 11.87 -8.07
C PHE A 76 -4.68 11.07 -9.30
N ALA A 77 -4.01 9.92 -9.11
CA ALA A 77 -3.58 9.07 -10.23
C ALA A 77 -4.78 8.54 -11.02
N THR A 78 -5.77 7.98 -10.32
CA THR A 78 -6.94 7.34 -10.93
C THR A 78 -7.83 8.36 -11.65
N ALA A 79 -7.92 9.60 -11.14
CA ALA A 79 -8.56 10.72 -11.83
C ALA A 79 -7.87 11.16 -13.14
N THR A 80 -6.64 10.72 -13.44
CA THR A 80 -5.99 10.95 -14.74
C THR A 80 -6.17 9.81 -15.75
N LEU A 81 -6.78 8.68 -15.35
CA LEU A 81 -7.01 7.55 -16.26
C LEU A 81 -8.06 7.90 -17.32
N GLN A 82 -7.90 7.34 -18.51
CA GLN A 82 -8.77 7.62 -19.66
C GLN A 82 -9.08 6.35 -20.44
N GLY A 83 -10.21 6.36 -21.18
CA GLY A 83 -10.64 5.25 -22.03
C GLY A 83 -10.69 3.91 -21.27
N ARG A 84 -10.11 2.87 -21.88
CA ARG A 84 -10.12 1.50 -21.33
C ARG A 84 -9.53 1.39 -19.91
N ALA A 85 -8.53 2.22 -19.56
CA ALA A 85 -7.91 2.19 -18.23
C ALA A 85 -8.87 2.70 -17.14
N LEU A 86 -9.65 3.75 -17.46
CA LEU A 86 -10.69 4.27 -16.57
C LEU A 86 -11.86 3.28 -16.46
N SER A 87 -12.30 2.68 -17.57
CA SER A 87 -13.34 1.65 -17.55
C SER A 87 -12.95 0.43 -16.71
N TRP A 88 -11.70 -0.02 -16.82
CA TRP A 88 -11.16 -1.10 -15.98
C TRP A 88 -11.11 -0.70 -14.51
N TRP A 89 -10.55 0.48 -14.18
CA TRP A 89 -10.48 0.96 -12.79
C TRP A 89 -11.87 1.04 -12.15
N ASN A 90 -12.84 1.65 -12.83
CA ASN A 90 -14.21 1.76 -12.32
C ASN A 90 -14.87 0.39 -12.11
N SER A 91 -14.54 -0.61 -12.94
CA SER A 91 -14.99 -1.99 -12.72
C SER A 91 -14.33 -2.64 -11.51
N GLN A 92 -13.05 -2.36 -11.24
CA GLN A 92 -12.39 -2.87 -10.02
C GLN A 92 -12.97 -2.22 -8.76
N VAL A 93 -13.23 -0.92 -8.78
CA VAL A 93 -13.89 -0.21 -7.67
C VAL A 93 -15.27 -0.80 -7.39
N ALA A 94 -16.11 -0.97 -8.42
CA ALA A 94 -17.44 -1.55 -8.25
C ALA A 94 -17.40 -2.97 -7.65
N THR A 95 -16.49 -3.84 -8.11
CA THR A 95 -16.32 -5.19 -7.53
C THR A 95 -15.82 -5.14 -6.09
N LEU A 96 -14.95 -4.19 -5.73
CA LEU A 96 -14.50 -4.00 -4.34
C LEU A 96 -15.62 -3.45 -3.44
N ASP A 97 -16.46 -2.55 -3.93
CA ASP A 97 -17.61 -2.02 -3.20
C ASP A 97 -18.68 -3.11 -2.95
N GLU A 98 -18.92 -4.00 -3.92
CA GLU A 98 -19.76 -5.20 -3.76
C GLU A 98 -19.17 -6.21 -2.75
N GLU A 99 -17.86 -6.38 -2.77
CA GLU A 99 -17.11 -7.28 -1.87
C GLU A 99 -17.12 -6.76 -0.41
N ILE A 100 -16.86 -5.47 -0.21
CA ILE A 100 -16.98 -4.78 1.08
C ILE A 100 -18.42 -4.81 1.59
N SER A 101 -19.43 -4.53 0.74
CA SER A 101 -20.85 -4.56 1.13
C SER A 101 -21.26 -5.94 1.64
N ARG A 102 -20.79 -7.01 0.99
CA ARG A 102 -21.06 -8.39 1.43
C ARG A 102 -20.37 -8.73 2.75
N MET A 103 -19.18 -8.19 3.01
CA MET A 103 -18.49 -8.34 4.29
C MET A 103 -19.11 -7.49 5.41
N GLU A 104 -19.70 -6.32 5.09
CA GLU A 104 -20.52 -5.58 6.05
C GLU A 104 -21.73 -6.41 6.49
N ASP A 105 -22.44 -7.03 5.54
CA ASP A 105 -23.58 -7.90 5.85
C ASP A 105 -23.16 -9.18 6.60
N GLU A 106 -22.00 -9.75 6.29
CA GLU A 106 -21.44 -10.85 7.09
C GLU A 106 -21.18 -10.40 8.53
N LEU A 107 -20.54 -9.23 8.74
CA LEU A 107 -20.23 -8.68 10.07
C LEU A 107 -21.49 -8.30 10.86
N ARG A 108 -22.52 -7.78 10.18
CA ARG A 108 -23.83 -7.44 10.79
C ARG A 108 -24.55 -8.68 11.32
N ASN A 109 -24.39 -9.83 10.64
CA ASN A 109 -25.08 -11.09 10.92
C ASN A 109 -24.13 -12.20 11.43
N LEU A 110 -22.94 -11.83 11.94
CA LEU A 110 -21.96 -12.81 12.42
C LEU A 110 -22.40 -13.35 13.78
N GLU A 111 -22.55 -14.68 13.88
CA GLU A 111 -22.91 -15.40 15.11
C GLU A 111 -21.92 -16.53 15.41
N VAL A 112 -21.76 -16.89 16.69
CA VAL A 112 -20.92 -18.03 17.12
C VAL A 112 -21.51 -19.36 16.64
N LYS A 113 -20.79 -20.07 15.76
CA LYS A 113 -21.18 -21.39 15.25
C LYS A 113 -20.51 -22.48 16.08
N ASN A 114 -21.21 -23.60 16.31
CA ASN A 114 -20.72 -24.78 17.04
C ASN A 114 -20.13 -24.51 18.45
N HIS A 115 -20.46 -23.38 19.08
CA HIS A 115 -19.83 -22.85 20.31
C HIS A 115 -18.33 -22.50 20.16
N ASP A 116 -17.81 -22.39 18.94
CA ASP A 116 -16.43 -21.98 18.68
C ASP A 116 -16.29 -20.45 18.74
N ILE A 117 -16.07 -19.94 19.95
CA ILE A 117 -15.82 -18.52 20.19
C ILE A 117 -14.49 -18.10 19.55
N ALA A 118 -13.47 -18.96 19.49
CA ALA A 118 -12.16 -18.59 18.93
C ALA A 118 -12.24 -18.31 17.42
N ALA A 119 -12.93 -19.16 16.66
CA ALA A 119 -13.19 -18.92 15.24
C ALA A 119 -14.08 -17.69 15.01
N TYR A 120 -15.06 -17.45 15.90
CA TYR A 120 -15.88 -16.24 15.87
C TYR A 120 -15.02 -14.98 16.09
N THR A 121 -14.18 -14.94 17.11
CA THR A 121 -13.28 -13.81 17.41
C THR A 121 -12.27 -13.56 16.29
N HIS A 122 -11.74 -14.62 15.67
CA HIS A 122 -10.90 -14.49 14.48
C HIS A 122 -11.66 -13.80 13.35
N ARG A 123 -12.80 -14.36 12.94
CA ARG A 123 -13.59 -13.85 11.81
C ARG A 123 -14.12 -12.44 12.04
N PHE A 124 -14.53 -12.14 13.27
CA PHE A 124 -14.94 -10.80 13.69
C PHE A 124 -13.80 -9.79 13.54
N ASN A 125 -12.55 -10.16 13.91
CA ASN A 125 -11.41 -9.26 13.77
C ASN A 125 -10.98 -9.06 12.31
N GLU A 126 -11.05 -10.08 11.45
CA GLU A 126 -10.86 -9.92 10.00
C GLU A 126 -11.85 -8.90 9.42
N LEU A 127 -13.15 -9.14 9.63
CA LEU A 127 -14.21 -8.26 9.13
C LEU A 127 -14.15 -6.86 9.76
N SER A 128 -13.76 -6.75 11.04
CA SER A 128 -13.54 -5.47 11.73
C SER A 128 -12.40 -4.64 11.12
N MET A 129 -11.44 -5.25 10.42
CA MET A 129 -10.35 -4.53 9.74
C MET A 129 -10.75 -4.09 8.33
N ILE A 130 -11.63 -4.85 7.67
CA ILE A 130 -12.08 -4.58 6.29
C ILE A 130 -13.26 -3.61 6.25
N CYS A 131 -14.14 -3.66 7.25
CA CYS A 131 -15.37 -2.86 7.34
C CYS A 131 -15.32 -1.87 8.52
N PRO A 132 -14.36 -0.93 8.58
CA PRO A 132 -14.13 -0.08 9.75
C PRO A 132 -15.32 0.83 10.07
N GLU A 133 -16.15 1.21 9.10
CA GLU A 133 -17.31 2.09 9.33
C GLU A 133 -18.40 1.45 10.22
N ILE A 134 -18.59 0.14 10.10
CA ILE A 134 -19.49 -0.65 10.98
C ILE A 134 -19.08 -0.54 12.44
N VAL A 135 -17.77 -0.59 12.69
CA VAL A 135 -17.14 -0.72 14.01
C VAL A 135 -16.33 0.52 14.41
N SER A 136 -16.61 1.66 13.78
CA SER A 136 -15.83 2.93 13.81
C SER A 136 -15.69 3.60 15.18
N THR A 137 -16.22 2.99 16.24
CA THR A 137 -15.88 3.32 17.64
C THR A 137 -15.85 2.03 18.44
N GLU A 138 -15.03 1.96 19.49
CA GLU A 138 -14.93 0.77 20.32
C GLU A 138 -16.29 0.34 20.91
N LYS A 139 -17.16 1.31 21.23
CA LYS A 139 -18.56 1.05 21.64
C LYS A 139 -19.42 0.39 20.55
N LYS A 140 -19.24 0.74 19.27
CA LYS A 140 -19.87 0.01 18.15
C LYS A 140 -19.28 -1.40 18.04
N LYS A 141 -17.95 -1.53 18.10
CA LYS A 141 -17.21 -2.81 17.98
C LYS A 141 -17.65 -3.81 19.05
N ILE A 142 -17.62 -3.43 20.32
CA ILE A 142 -18.11 -4.23 21.46
C ILE A 142 -19.58 -4.61 21.28
N LYS A 143 -20.45 -3.65 20.90
CA LYS A 143 -21.88 -3.95 20.70
C LYS A 143 -22.09 -4.98 19.59
N GLN A 144 -21.35 -4.88 18.48
CA GLN A 144 -21.47 -5.80 17.36
C GLN A 144 -20.97 -7.20 17.74
N TYR A 145 -19.83 -7.29 18.43
CA TYR A 145 -19.30 -8.56 18.96
C TYR A 145 -20.28 -9.24 19.93
N ILE A 146 -20.77 -8.51 20.95
CA ILE A 146 -21.75 -9.04 21.91
C ILE A 146 -23.08 -9.41 21.22
N SER A 147 -23.41 -8.82 20.06
CA SER A 147 -24.63 -9.19 19.33
C SER A 147 -24.61 -10.61 18.76
N GLY A 148 -23.44 -11.12 18.36
CA GLY A 148 -23.27 -12.47 17.82
C GLY A 148 -23.03 -13.58 18.84
N LEU A 149 -22.89 -13.24 20.14
CA LEU A 149 -22.66 -14.21 21.20
C LEU A 149 -23.94 -15.02 21.54
N PRO A 150 -23.81 -16.30 21.93
CA PRO A 150 -24.93 -17.10 22.44
C PRO A 150 -25.61 -16.46 23.65
N SER A 151 -26.93 -16.65 23.76
CA SER A 151 -27.76 -16.06 24.82
C SER A 151 -27.32 -16.41 26.25
N SER A 152 -26.63 -17.54 26.44
CA SER A 152 -26.05 -17.97 27.71
C SER A 152 -25.01 -17.00 28.26
N ILE A 153 -24.02 -16.60 27.45
CA ILE A 153 -22.92 -15.72 27.89
C ILE A 153 -23.21 -14.23 27.65
N LYS A 154 -24.07 -13.91 26.68
CA LYS A 154 -24.38 -12.54 26.26
C LYS A 154 -24.88 -11.64 27.40
N GLY A 155 -25.60 -12.19 28.37
CA GLY A 155 -26.02 -11.46 29.58
C GLY A 155 -24.86 -11.13 30.53
N GLU A 156 -23.88 -12.03 30.65
CA GLU A 156 -22.71 -11.87 31.49
C GLU A 156 -21.74 -10.83 30.91
N THR A 157 -21.45 -10.91 29.60
CA THR A 157 -20.62 -9.92 28.88
C THR A 157 -21.24 -8.52 28.83
N MET A 158 -22.58 -8.41 28.84
CA MET A 158 -23.25 -7.11 29.01
C MET A 158 -23.17 -6.57 30.45
N SER A 159 -23.10 -7.46 31.44
CA SER A 159 -23.02 -7.09 32.86
C SER A 159 -21.62 -6.60 33.26
N SER A 160 -20.56 -7.22 32.72
CA SER A 160 -19.16 -6.84 32.98
C SER A 160 -18.79 -5.45 32.45
N LYS A 161 -19.53 -4.92 31.45
CA LYS A 161 -19.33 -3.59 30.83
C LYS A 161 -17.89 -3.37 30.33
N PRO A 162 -17.39 -4.21 29.41
CA PRO A 162 -16.04 -4.10 28.88
C PRO A 162 -15.77 -2.72 28.25
N ALA A 163 -14.57 -2.19 28.47
CA ALA A 163 -14.11 -0.92 27.93
C ALA A 163 -13.50 -1.05 26.52
N ASN A 164 -13.05 -2.25 26.15
CA ASN A 164 -12.48 -2.61 24.84
C ASN A 164 -12.80 -4.07 24.50
N LEU A 165 -12.59 -4.48 23.24
CA LEU A 165 -12.91 -5.84 22.78
C LEU A 165 -12.17 -6.93 23.59
N ASN A 166 -10.93 -6.70 24.05
CA ASN A 166 -10.17 -7.73 24.78
C ASN A 166 -10.75 -8.05 26.17
N GLU A 167 -11.64 -7.21 26.70
CA GLU A 167 -12.40 -7.45 27.93
C GLU A 167 -13.78 -8.10 27.65
N ALA A 168 -14.15 -8.24 26.37
CA ALA A 168 -15.42 -8.82 25.92
C ALA A 168 -15.28 -10.23 25.34
N VAL A 169 -14.05 -10.69 25.08
CA VAL A 169 -13.67 -12.01 24.53
C VAL A 169 -13.53 -13.03 25.65
#